data_AF-A0A292E3Z8-F1
#
_entry.id   AF-A0A292E3Z8-F1
#
_cell.length_a   1.000
_cell.length_b   1.000
_cell.length_c   1.000
_cell.angle_alpha   90.00
_cell.angle_beta   90.00
_cell.angle_gamma   90.00
#
_symmetry.space_group_name_H-M   'P 1'
#
loop_
_entity.id
_entity.type
_entity.pdbx_description
1 polymer ?
#
loop_
_entity_poly.entity_id
_entity_poly.type
_entity_poly.pdbx_seq_one_letter_code
_entity_poly.pdbx_strand_id
1 'polypeptide(L)'
;MMGWGKSQAIWRALTTVNAPLPAHIDADTLLDCLNLSTTDRRWRPHVRAFFDEVRVEVMMDLVLEGSTRFETLAKAIQFWEVDEAYESVGWVREMSAGSSPSSD
;
A
#
# COMPACT_ATOMS: atom_id res chain seq x y z
N MET A 1 -21.66 -17.36 1.35
CA MET A 1 -20.46 -17.27 0.50
C MET A 1 -20.39 -15.84 -0.02
N MET A 2 -19.72 -14.94 0.69
CA MET A 2 -19.56 -13.55 0.21
C MET A 2 -18.50 -13.56 -0.89
N GLY A 3 -18.87 -13.12 -2.10
CA GLY A 3 -17.89 -12.85 -3.14
C GLY A 3 -17.03 -11.67 -2.70
N TRP A 4 -15.72 -11.87 -2.61
CA TRP A 4 -14.76 -10.77 -2.53
C TRP A 4 -14.94 -9.92 -3.79
N GLY A 5 -15.65 -8.81 -3.68
CA GLY A 5 -15.59 -7.76 -4.69
C GLY A 5 -14.16 -7.25 -4.76
N LYS A 6 -13.65 -6.97 -5.96
CA LYS A 6 -12.36 -6.30 -6.13
C LYS A 6 -12.35 -5.04 -5.24
N SER A 7 -11.28 -4.88 -4.45
CA SER A 7 -11.09 -3.74 -3.54
C SER A 7 -11.46 -2.43 -4.24
N GLN A 8 -12.32 -1.61 -3.65
CA GLN A 8 -12.64 -0.30 -4.25
C GLN A 8 -11.52 0.69 -3.96
N ALA A 9 -10.87 0.53 -2.80
CA ALA A 9 -9.73 1.35 -2.40
C ALA A 9 -8.53 1.20 -3.36
N ILE A 10 -8.22 0.00 -3.85
CA ILE A 10 -7.09 -0.18 -4.79
C ILE A 10 -7.33 0.55 -6.11
N TRP A 11 -8.56 0.61 -6.60
CA TRP A 11 -8.89 1.35 -7.83
C TRP A 11 -8.72 2.86 -7.66
N ARG A 12 -9.07 3.40 -6.48
CA ARG A 12 -8.83 4.82 -6.16
C ARG A 12 -7.35 5.13 -6.06
N ALA A 13 -6.56 4.23 -5.46
CA ALA A 13 -5.10 4.37 -5.43
C ALA A 13 -4.51 4.34 -6.85
N LEU A 14 -5.01 3.45 -7.71
CA LEU A 14 -4.49 3.24 -9.05
C LEU A 14 -4.53 4.50 -9.93
N THR A 15 -5.60 5.30 -9.83
CA THR A 15 -5.70 6.56 -10.58
C THR A 15 -4.63 7.57 -10.18
N THR A 16 -4.28 7.62 -8.90
CA THR A 16 -3.23 8.50 -8.38
C THR A 16 -1.84 7.97 -8.76
N VAL A 17 -1.59 6.68 -8.53
CA VAL A 17 -0.29 6.02 -8.79
C VAL A 17 0.11 6.10 -10.26
N ASN A 18 -0.85 5.92 -11.18
CA ASN A 18 -0.54 5.93 -12.62
C ASN A 18 -0.45 7.33 -13.22
N ALA A 19 -1.02 8.37 -12.60
CA ALA A 19 -1.01 9.73 -13.16
C ALA A 19 0.40 10.28 -13.45
N PRO A 20 1.42 10.10 -12.58
CA PRO A 20 2.77 10.59 -12.86
C PRO A 20 3.66 9.63 -13.67
N LEU A 21 3.20 8.41 -14.02
CA LEU A 21 4.07 7.35 -14.56
C LEU A 21 3.77 7.00 -16.02
N PRO A 22 4.81 6.86 -16.88
CA PRO A 22 4.63 6.59 -18.30
C PRO A 22 4.15 5.17 -18.61
N ALA A 23 4.34 4.23 -17.68
CA ALA A 23 3.85 2.86 -17.78
C ALA A 23 2.85 2.61 -16.65
N HIS A 24 1.66 2.17 -17.01
CA HIS A 24 0.61 1.90 -16.03
C HIS A 24 0.81 0.54 -15.36
N ILE A 25 0.58 0.48 -14.06
CA ILE A 25 0.38 -0.76 -13.30
C ILE A 25 -1.12 -1.05 -13.22
N ASP A 26 -1.51 -2.33 -13.16
CA ASP A 26 -2.88 -2.72 -12.85
C ASP A 26 -3.10 -2.89 -11.34
N ALA A 27 -4.36 -2.98 -10.92
CA ALA A 27 -4.73 -3.08 -9.51
C ALA A 27 -4.16 -4.33 -8.83
N ASP A 28 -4.18 -5.47 -9.52
CA ASP A 28 -3.74 -6.75 -8.96
C ASP A 28 -2.22 -6.74 -8.74
N THR A 29 -1.46 -6.24 -9.72
CA THR A 29 0.00 -6.11 -9.63
C THR A 29 0.41 -5.09 -8.56
N LEU A 30 -0.29 -3.96 -8.45
CA LEU A 30 -0.03 -2.98 -7.38
C LEU A 30 -0.25 -3.62 -6.00
N LEU A 31 -1.35 -4.36 -5.84
CA LEU A 31 -1.64 -5.06 -4.60
C LEU A 31 -0.59 -6.14 -4.27
N ASP A 32 -0.15 -6.90 -5.28
CA ASP A 32 0.93 -7.88 -5.12
C ASP A 32 2.25 -7.22 -4.70
N CYS A 33 2.56 -6.04 -5.23
CA CYS A 33 3.74 -5.29 -4.81
C CYS A 33 3.65 -4.77 -3.37
N LEU A 34 2.48 -4.25 -2.96
CA LEU A 34 2.22 -3.83 -1.58
C LEU A 34 2.26 -5.00 -0.60
N ASN A 35 1.80 -6.17 -1.03
CA ASN A 35 1.84 -7.40 -0.23
C ASN A 35 3.14 -8.20 -0.35
N LEU A 36 4.14 -7.68 -1.08
CA LEU A 36 5.41 -8.36 -1.35
C LEU A 36 5.27 -9.75 -1.99
N SER A 37 4.15 -10.00 -2.67
CA SER A 37 3.92 -11.19 -3.49
C SER A 37 4.59 -11.08 -4.86
N THR A 38 4.81 -9.86 -5.35
CA THR A 38 5.64 -9.55 -6.52
C THR A 38 6.73 -8.54 -6.14
N THR A 39 7.99 -8.84 -6.48
CA THR A 39 9.17 -8.04 -6.05
C THR A 39 10.02 -7.52 -7.22
N ASP A 40 9.47 -7.51 -8.43
CA ASP A 40 10.15 -6.97 -9.61
C ASP A 40 10.45 -5.48 -9.44
N ARG A 41 11.74 -5.11 -9.50
CA ARG A 41 12.22 -3.75 -9.24
C ARG A 41 11.67 -2.70 -10.20
N ARG A 42 11.15 -3.09 -11.37
CA ARG A 42 10.48 -2.14 -12.29
C ARG A 42 9.25 -1.46 -11.68
N TRP A 43 8.62 -2.07 -10.67
CA TRP A 43 7.43 -1.54 -10.00
C TRP A 43 7.75 -0.63 -8.81
N ARG A 44 9.03 -0.47 -8.45
CA ARG A 44 9.45 0.41 -7.37
C ARG A 44 8.92 1.85 -7.52
N PRO A 45 8.91 2.49 -8.71
CA PRO A 45 8.35 3.83 -8.86
C PRO A 45 6.85 3.89 -8.51
N HIS A 46 6.08 2.86 -8.85
CA HIS A 46 4.64 2.78 -8.53
C HIS A 46 4.40 2.63 -7.04
N VAL A 47 5.18 1.80 -6.35
CA VAL A 47 5.07 1.65 -4.90
C VAL A 47 5.48 2.95 -4.19
N ARG A 48 6.52 3.64 -4.66
CA ARG A 48 6.90 4.95 -4.12
C ARG A 48 5.80 5.98 -4.33
N ALA A 49 5.24 6.08 -5.53
CA ALA A 49 4.13 6.96 -5.83
C ALA A 49 2.89 6.63 -4.97
N PHE A 50 2.67 5.36 -4.63
CA PHE A 50 1.61 4.98 -3.70
C PHE A 50 1.83 5.64 -2.33
N PHE A 51 3.02 5.52 -1.74
CA PHE A 51 3.28 6.11 -0.42
C PHE A 51 3.43 7.64 -0.45
N ASP A 52 3.83 8.23 -1.57
CA ASP A 52 3.99 9.68 -1.70
C ASP A 52 2.63 10.38 -1.93
N GLU A 53 1.82 9.87 -2.85
CA GLU A 53 0.67 10.61 -3.41
C GLU A 53 -0.70 10.09 -2.95
N VAL A 54 -0.80 8.80 -2.55
CA VAL A 54 -2.09 8.24 -2.11
C VAL A 54 -2.39 8.72 -0.71
N ARG A 55 -3.60 9.24 -0.53
CA ARG A 55 -4.05 9.73 0.77
C ARG A 55 -4.16 8.59 1.79
N VAL A 56 -3.83 8.89 3.04
CA VAL A 56 -3.88 7.95 4.17
C VAL A 56 -5.25 7.28 4.31
N GLU A 57 -6.35 7.99 4.04
CA GLU A 57 -7.70 7.41 4.12
C GLU A 57 -7.92 6.28 3.12
N VAL A 58 -7.31 6.36 1.93
CA VAL A 58 -7.39 5.29 0.92
C VAL A 58 -6.56 4.08 1.34
N MET A 59 -5.40 4.32 1.98
CA MET A 59 -4.60 3.23 2.57
C MET A 59 -5.33 2.56 3.72
N MET A 60 -6.04 3.33 4.55
CA MET A 60 -6.87 2.79 5.63
C MET A 60 -8.03 1.95 5.07
N ASP A 61 -8.72 2.43 4.02
CA ASP A 61 -9.77 1.66 3.34
C ASP A 61 -9.22 0.32 2.81
N LEU A 62 -8.00 0.29 2.23
CA LEU A 62 -7.36 -0.96 1.78
C LEU A 62 -7.18 -1.98 2.92
N VAL A 63 -6.81 -1.50 4.10
CA VAL A 63 -6.65 -2.35 5.29
C VAL A 63 -8.00 -2.82 5.83
N LEU A 64 -9.00 -1.92 5.90
CA LEU A 64 -10.36 -2.26 6.35
C LEU A 64 -11.08 -3.24 5.41
N GLU A 65 -10.83 -3.14 4.11
CA GLU A 65 -11.31 -4.09 3.11
C GLU A 65 -10.59 -5.45 3.17
N GLY A 66 -9.51 -5.56 3.96
CA GLY A 66 -8.72 -6.78 4.13
C GLY A 66 -7.81 -7.09 2.93
N SER A 67 -7.55 -6.11 2.06
CA SER A 67 -6.69 -6.29 0.88
C SER A 67 -5.21 -6.29 1.24
N THR A 68 -4.84 -5.62 2.33
CA THR A 68 -3.51 -5.63 2.92
C THR A 68 -3.60 -5.40 4.43
N ARG A 69 -2.46 -5.28 5.10
CA ARG A 69 -2.37 -4.97 6.53
C ARG A 69 -1.27 -3.94 6.79
N PHE A 70 -1.37 -3.20 7.89
CA PHE A 70 -0.34 -2.23 8.28
C PHE A 70 1.05 -2.84 8.42
N GLU A 71 1.16 -4.05 8.97
CA GLU A 71 2.46 -4.72 9.14
C GLU A 71 3.07 -5.11 7.79
N THR A 72 2.21 -5.40 6.80
CA THR A 72 2.65 -5.70 5.44
C THR A 72 3.08 -4.42 4.71
N LEU A 73 2.33 -3.33 4.85
CA LEU A 73 2.71 -2.03 4.29
C LEU A 73 4.02 -1.50 4.90
N ALA A 74 4.23 -1.67 6.20
CA ALA A 74 5.49 -1.30 6.87
C ALA A 74 6.69 -2.08 6.29
N LYS A 75 6.52 -3.38 6.02
CA LYS A 75 7.54 -4.20 5.33
C LYS A 75 7.75 -3.75 3.89
N ALA A 76 6.69 -3.36 3.19
CA ALA A 76 6.77 -2.85 1.82
C ALA A 76 7.59 -1.54 1.76
N ILE A 77 7.36 -0.60 2.68
CA ILE A 77 8.15 0.63 2.82
C ILE A 77 9.65 0.31 2.89
N GLN A 78 10.02 -0.64 3.76
CA GLN A 78 11.42 -1.05 3.93
C GLN A 78 11.98 -1.73 2.67
N PHE A 79 11.25 -2.68 2.09
CA PHE A 79 11.72 -3.46 0.94
C PHE A 79 11.89 -2.61 -0.33
N TRP A 80 10.93 -1.71 -0.58
CA TRP A 80 10.92 -0.84 -1.75
C TRP A 80 11.74 0.43 -1.59
N GLU A 81 12.39 0.61 -0.42
CA GLU A 81 13.21 1.79 -0.09
C GLU A 81 12.40 3.07 -0.34
N VAL A 82 11.20 3.14 0.22
CA VAL A 82 10.33 4.32 0.18
C VAL A 82 10.95 5.43 1.03
N ASP A 83 10.80 6.68 0.60
CA ASP A 83 11.39 7.82 1.30
C ASP A 83 10.73 7.99 2.68
N GLU A 84 11.55 8.04 3.73
CA GLU A 84 11.11 8.21 5.12
C GLU A 84 10.52 9.59 5.39
N ALA A 85 10.74 10.57 4.50
CA ALA A 85 10.17 11.90 4.60
C ALA A 85 8.68 11.96 4.23
N TYR A 86 8.12 10.92 3.60
CA TYR A 86 6.70 10.88 3.26
C TYR A 86 5.82 10.74 4.51
N GLU A 87 4.80 11.59 4.61
CA GLU A 87 3.88 11.62 5.76
C GLU A 87 3.23 10.24 6.02
N SER A 88 2.87 9.54 4.94
CA SER A 88 2.25 8.22 5.02
C SER A 88 3.16 7.17 5.68
N VAL A 89 4.49 7.31 5.58
CA VAL A 89 5.44 6.34 6.14
C VAL A 89 5.41 6.37 7.66
N GLY A 90 5.42 7.58 8.25
CA GLY A 90 5.29 7.76 9.69
C GLY A 90 3.98 7.17 10.22
N TRP A 91 2.87 7.50 9.54
CA TRP A 91 1.55 7.00 9.90
C TRP A 91 1.43 5.46 9.80
N VAL A 92 1.87 4.84 8.70
CA VAL A 92 1.83 3.37 8.54
C VAL A 92 2.59 2.66 9.66
N ARG A 93 3.75 3.21 10.06
CA ARG A 93 4.57 2.64 11.14
C ARG A 93 3.90 2.76 12.51
N GLU A 94 3.29 3.90 12.80
CA GLU A 94 2.51 4.09 14.03
C GLU A 94 1.37 3.06 14.13
N MET A 95 0.60 2.91 13.05
CA MET A 95 -0.51 1.95 12.98
C MET A 95 -0.03 0.49 13.06
N SER A 96 1.13 0.19 12.47
CA SER A 96 1.76 -1.14 12.58
C SER A 96 2.28 -1.45 13.98
N ALA A 97 2.66 -0.45 14.78
CA ALA A 97 3.12 -0.65 16.15
C ALA A 97 1.93 -0.91 17.10
N GLY A 98 0.82 -0.18 16.92
CA GLY A 98 -0.41 -0.32 17.72
C GLY A 98 -1.22 -1.60 17.47
N SER A 99 -0.87 -2.37 16.44
CA SER A 99 -1.51 -3.65 16.10
C SER A 99 -0.86 -4.87 16.76
N SER A 100 0.22 -4.68 17.53
CA SER A 100 0.76 -5.71 18.42
C SER A 100 -0.22 -5.93 19.57
N PRO A 101 -0.58 -7.17 19.93
CA PRO A 101 -1.40 -7.41 21.11
C PRO A 101 -0.60 -6.90 22.32
N SER A 102 -1.09 -5.82 22.93
CA SER A 102 -0.76 -5.50 24.31
C SER A 102 -1.19 -6.71 25.15
N SER A 103 -0.22 -7.52 25.54
CA SER A 103 -0.37 -8.51 26.60
C SER A 103 -0.58 -7.76 27.91
N ASP A 104 -1.84 -7.47 28.24
CA ASP A 104 -2.31 -7.24 29.61
C ASP A 104 -3.10 -8.47 30.07
#